data_AF-A0A0N0V0A5-F1
#
_entry.id   AF-A0A0N0V0A5-F1
#
_cell.length_a   1.000
_cell.length_b   1.000
_cell.length_c   1.000
_cell.angle_alpha   90.00
_cell.angle_beta   90.00
_cell.angle_gamma   90.00
#
_symmetry.space_group_name_H-M   'P 1'
#
loop_
_entity.id
_entity.type
_entity.pdbx_description
1 polymer ?
#
loop_
_entity_poly.entity_id
_entity_poly.type
_entity_poly.pdbx_seq_one_letter_code
_entity_poly.pdbx_strand_id
1 'polypeptide(L)'
;MQRLTYEIPKDKTAFEQLVQGIRENFSQSLTFKEQTLMERLPFPEGKIYRRMNTACPVLWVAPHGFFGDALHTDYVAMISAEMMAGSCLVNNKQYRCPVPETGYGEIANLNDPDDPGPSSLVFIKKLLSATSIIRLKTGEAPYIVFLLNLPESIGPSVEITFATSDEKHDAQSSEWITRLKESIVLNDYDITFLEKRLPVYERTLFSYFFQKQNEIGPLRLIQIRLNCNEILYPETIAAVSDFLSRALSYTTQSENSSKEVLLQEQEIGLNQTSEKEADMRLVEQAGMKLTEIISRHYENAMIEAGTYLVNIFFDNDIERARQKKPVKDKSLYQLILYLQKQKNNAPSKSWLYNAVNLAVDSYDFKRFQTYGKLMLSHKILLLPIDSSSIKKNLIQEIVEKNFTVSQLKDRITQIKNSPPPPESLPVERQKPQRKKTTKENNIPRLLKKSEKTGDLLSKKILNVVEQPEKLFNKDVSQHFNKKSLTDISSGKRRQILRKLKKKHTGILSDIQQLKTLIRDHENYLHQYQNLMVEMENTLKL
;
A
#
# COMPACT_ATOMS: atom_id res chain seq x y z
N MET A 1 -23.71 -14.91 37.85
CA MET A 1 -23.66 -14.21 36.55
C MET A 1 -24.66 -14.86 35.61
N GLN A 2 -25.65 -14.12 35.13
CA GLN A 2 -26.56 -14.60 34.08
C GLN A 2 -25.81 -14.56 32.74
N ARG A 3 -25.72 -15.69 32.04
CA ARG A 3 -25.19 -15.76 30.67
C ARG A 3 -26.12 -14.93 29.77
N LEU A 4 -25.61 -13.85 29.19
CA LEU A 4 -26.26 -13.15 28.08
C LEU A 4 -26.01 -13.96 26.81
N THR A 5 -26.89 -14.92 26.51
CA THR A 5 -26.95 -15.52 25.18
C THR A 5 -27.73 -14.57 24.27
N TYR A 6 -27.03 -13.90 23.36
CA TYR A 6 -27.68 -13.11 22.31
C TYR A 6 -28.16 -14.06 21.21
N GLU A 7 -29.48 -14.26 21.09
CA GLU A 7 -30.04 -14.84 19.87
C GLU A 7 -29.89 -13.81 18.73
N ILE A 8 -29.25 -14.22 17.62
CA ILE A 8 -29.06 -13.34 16.47
C ILE A 8 -30.43 -13.04 15.85
N PRO A 9 -30.88 -11.77 15.82
CA PRO A 9 -32.17 -11.45 15.26
C PRO A 9 -32.17 -11.72 13.75
N LYS A 10 -33.18 -12.46 13.28
CA LYS A 10 -33.37 -12.75 11.84
C LYS A 10 -33.80 -11.52 11.05
N ASP A 11 -34.41 -10.54 11.73
CA ASP A 11 -34.86 -9.29 11.13
C ASP A 11 -33.71 -8.27 11.06
N LYS A 12 -33.59 -7.59 9.92
CA LYS A 12 -32.53 -6.60 9.67
C LYS A 12 -32.59 -5.44 10.67
N THR A 13 -33.79 -4.96 11.01
CA THR A 13 -33.98 -3.84 11.93
C THR A 13 -33.60 -4.23 13.35
N ALA A 14 -34.01 -5.41 13.79
CA ALA A 14 -33.64 -5.95 15.11
C ALA A 14 -32.13 -6.23 15.20
N PHE A 15 -31.51 -6.68 14.12
CA PHE A 15 -30.05 -6.83 14.04
C PHE A 15 -29.34 -5.47 14.06
N GLU A 16 -29.82 -4.48 13.31
CA GLU A 16 -29.29 -3.10 13.34
C GLU A 16 -29.40 -2.50 14.75
N GLN A 17 -30.51 -2.75 15.47
CA GLN A 17 -30.69 -2.35 16.86
C GLN A 17 -29.75 -3.07 17.83
N LEU A 18 -29.52 -4.38 17.64
CA LEU A 18 -28.52 -5.13 18.41
C LEU A 18 -27.12 -4.58 18.17
N VAL A 19 -26.74 -4.34 16.91
CA VAL A 19 -25.45 -3.75 16.54
C VAL A 19 -25.31 -2.35 17.16
N GLN A 20 -26.37 -1.54 17.15
CA GLN A 20 -26.37 -0.21 17.73
C GLN A 20 -26.23 -0.25 19.26
N GLY A 21 -26.96 -1.13 19.95
CA GLY A 21 -26.83 -1.32 21.40
C GLY A 21 -25.44 -1.80 21.80
N ILE A 22 -24.79 -2.63 20.98
CA ILE A 22 -23.41 -3.04 21.22
C ILE A 22 -22.44 -1.89 20.96
N ARG A 23 -22.63 -1.10 19.90
CA ARG A 23 -21.84 0.12 19.68
C ARG A 23 -21.95 1.09 20.84
N GLU A 24 -23.13 1.21 21.45
CA GLU A 24 -23.37 2.05 22.62
C GLU A 24 -22.70 1.49 23.88
N ASN A 25 -22.77 0.17 24.12
CA ASN A 25 -22.05 -0.46 25.22
C ASN A 25 -20.53 -0.35 25.05
N PHE A 26 -20.04 -0.52 23.82
CA PHE A 26 -18.63 -0.40 23.49
C PHE A 26 -18.18 1.06 23.56
N SER A 27 -18.97 2.02 23.07
CA SER A 27 -18.63 3.44 23.20
C SER A 27 -18.56 3.83 24.67
N GLN A 28 -19.44 3.33 25.53
CA GLN A 28 -19.41 3.58 26.98
C GLN A 28 -18.16 3.03 27.68
N SER A 29 -17.54 1.95 27.20
CA SER A 29 -16.30 1.41 27.76
C SER A 29 -15.03 2.05 27.19
N LEU A 30 -15.12 2.70 26.03
CA LEU A 30 -14.01 3.38 25.39
C LEU A 30 -13.72 4.77 26.00
N THR A 31 -12.44 5.17 25.98
CA THR A 31 -12.06 6.57 26.27
C THR A 31 -12.63 7.52 25.21
N PHE A 32 -12.80 8.81 25.55
CA PHE A 32 -13.31 9.83 24.62
C PHE A 32 -12.53 9.87 23.27
N LYS A 33 -11.23 9.61 23.31
CA LYS A 33 -10.37 9.57 22.12
C LYS A 33 -10.70 8.36 21.22
N GLU A 34 -11.00 7.22 21.82
CA GLU A 34 -11.37 5.98 21.11
C GLU A 34 -12.82 6.03 20.60
N GLN A 35 -13.74 6.63 21.36
CA GLN A 35 -15.10 6.93 20.89
C GLN A 35 -15.07 7.80 19.63
N THR A 36 -14.29 8.89 19.67
CA THR A 36 -14.08 9.79 18.51
C THR A 36 -13.47 9.04 17.31
N LEU A 37 -12.62 8.05 17.57
CA LEU A 37 -12.03 7.21 16.53
C LEU A 37 -13.09 6.28 15.91
N MET A 38 -13.92 5.64 16.72
CA MET A 38 -15.02 4.76 16.30
C MET A 38 -16.07 5.50 15.46
N GLU A 39 -16.45 6.71 15.86
CA GLU A 39 -17.38 7.56 15.11
C GLU A 39 -16.84 7.96 13.72
N ARG A 40 -15.51 8.00 13.57
CA ARG A 40 -14.82 8.37 12.33
C ARG A 40 -14.50 7.20 11.42
N LEU A 41 -14.67 5.97 11.87
CA LEU A 41 -14.34 4.78 11.09
C LEU A 41 -15.58 4.35 10.31
N PRO A 42 -15.64 4.61 8.99
CA PRO A 42 -16.73 4.09 8.19
C PRO A 42 -16.58 2.57 8.16
N PHE A 43 -17.57 1.88 8.72
CA PHE A 43 -17.81 0.47 8.47
C PHE A 43 -18.86 0.38 7.36
N PRO A 44 -18.51 0.55 6.07
CA PRO A 44 -19.47 0.29 5.02
C PRO A 44 -19.76 -1.21 5.05
N GLU A 45 -20.91 -1.59 5.61
CA GLU A 45 -21.37 -2.97 5.60
C GLU A 45 -21.41 -3.50 4.16
N GLY A 46 -21.13 -4.79 3.99
CA GLY A 46 -21.08 -5.44 2.69
C GLY A 46 -19.81 -5.15 1.88
N LYS A 47 -18.73 -4.64 2.50
CA LYS A 47 -17.45 -4.41 1.82
C LYS A 47 -16.27 -4.96 2.60
N ILE A 48 -15.26 -5.45 1.90
CA ILE A 48 -13.95 -5.69 2.50
C ILE A 48 -13.28 -4.34 2.77
N TYR A 49 -13.15 -3.99 4.04
CA TYR A 49 -12.40 -2.83 4.51
C TYR A 49 -10.92 -3.16 4.57
N ARG A 50 -10.10 -2.20 4.18
CA ARG A 50 -8.64 -2.33 4.17
C ARG A 50 -8.02 -1.02 4.62
N ARG A 51 -7.21 -1.09 5.66
CA ARG A 51 -6.36 0.01 6.10
C ARG A 51 -4.91 -0.44 6.06
N MET A 52 -4.07 0.36 5.42
CA MET A 52 -2.64 0.08 5.34
C MET A 52 -1.89 1.10 6.17
N ASN A 53 -1.29 0.65 7.27
CA ASN A 53 -0.20 1.35 7.92
C ASN A 53 1.04 0.48 7.77
N THR A 54 1.98 0.95 6.96
CA THR A 54 3.13 0.16 6.55
C THR A 54 4.37 0.48 7.38
N ALA A 55 4.22 1.22 8.48
CA ALA A 55 5.26 1.44 9.46
C ALA A 55 5.46 0.22 10.38
N CYS A 56 4.42 -0.62 10.54
CA CYS A 56 4.43 -1.82 11.35
C CYS A 56 4.21 -3.06 10.46
N PRO A 57 4.98 -4.14 10.61
CA PRO A 57 4.84 -5.36 9.82
C PRO A 57 3.63 -6.21 10.21
N VAL A 58 2.66 -5.69 10.95
CA VAL A 58 1.46 -6.42 11.37
C VAL A 58 0.29 -6.18 10.43
N LEU A 59 -0.37 -7.27 10.05
CA LEU A 59 -1.65 -7.29 9.37
C LEU A 59 -2.69 -8.01 10.22
N TRP A 60 -3.62 -7.25 10.78
CA TRP A 60 -4.80 -7.78 11.44
C TRP A 60 -5.84 -8.24 10.43
N VAL A 61 -6.30 -9.48 10.54
CA VAL A 61 -7.26 -10.07 9.62
C VAL A 61 -8.49 -10.52 10.40
N ALA A 62 -9.62 -9.86 10.12
CA ALA A 62 -10.94 -10.30 10.57
C ALA A 62 -11.72 -10.83 9.36
N PRO A 63 -11.79 -12.14 9.17
CA PRO A 63 -12.38 -12.71 7.97
C PRO A 63 -13.91 -12.70 7.98
N HIS A 64 -14.61 -12.46 9.11
CA HIS A 64 -16.07 -12.44 9.35
C HIS A 64 -16.91 -13.45 8.53
N GLY A 65 -17.65 -14.32 9.20
CA GLY A 65 -18.50 -15.35 8.58
C GLY A 65 -17.82 -16.71 8.47
N PHE A 66 -16.97 -17.10 9.43
CA PHE A 66 -16.16 -18.33 9.40
C PHE A 66 -16.20 -19.06 10.74
N PHE A 67 -15.71 -20.31 10.81
CA PHE A 67 -15.57 -21.01 12.10
C PHE A 67 -14.80 -20.14 13.09
N GLY A 68 -15.45 -19.81 14.20
CA GLY A 68 -14.97 -18.81 15.10
C GLY A 68 -15.45 -17.40 14.74
N ASP A 69 -16.63 -17.21 14.16
CA ASP A 69 -17.16 -15.86 14.00
C ASP A 69 -17.63 -15.39 15.38
N ALA A 70 -17.01 -14.31 15.81
CA ALA A 70 -17.47 -13.58 16.96
C ALA A 70 -18.06 -12.29 16.44
N LEU A 71 -19.21 -11.93 17.00
CA LEU A 71 -19.66 -10.55 16.98
C LEU A 71 -18.44 -9.69 17.35
N HIS A 72 -18.10 -8.72 16.49
CA HIS A 72 -17.08 -7.68 16.71
C HIS A 72 -15.60 -7.99 16.39
N THR A 73 -15.26 -9.12 15.75
CA THR A 73 -13.86 -9.37 15.33
C THR A 73 -13.33 -8.28 14.38
N ASP A 74 -14.20 -7.68 13.59
CA ASP A 74 -13.93 -6.53 12.72
C ASP A 74 -13.49 -5.30 13.51
N TYR A 75 -14.20 -4.97 14.59
CA TYR A 75 -13.85 -3.87 15.49
C TYR A 75 -12.54 -4.14 16.22
N VAL A 76 -12.36 -5.35 16.77
CA VAL A 76 -11.13 -5.74 17.46
C VAL A 76 -9.93 -5.65 16.52
N ALA A 77 -10.01 -6.20 15.29
CA ALA A 77 -8.93 -6.12 14.31
C ALA A 77 -8.54 -4.68 13.99
N MET A 78 -9.54 -3.81 13.84
CA MET A 78 -9.32 -2.42 13.46
C MET A 78 -8.73 -1.58 14.60
N ILE A 79 -9.25 -1.73 15.81
CA ILE A 79 -8.75 -1.03 17.01
C ILE A 79 -7.33 -1.48 17.31
N SER A 80 -7.09 -2.79 17.28
CA SER A 80 -5.75 -3.34 17.51
C SER A 80 -4.76 -2.87 16.43
N ALA A 81 -5.20 -2.78 15.17
CA ALA A 81 -4.39 -2.18 14.12
C ALA A 81 -4.10 -0.70 14.37
N GLU A 82 -5.04 0.08 14.91
CA GLU A 82 -4.78 1.47 15.29
C GLU A 82 -3.76 1.56 16.42
N MET A 83 -3.98 0.81 17.51
CA MET A 83 -3.11 0.82 18.69
C MET A 83 -1.66 0.46 18.34
N MET A 84 -1.49 -0.50 17.42
CA MET A 84 -0.17 -0.96 16.97
C MET A 84 0.42 -0.17 15.81
N ALA A 85 -0.28 0.86 15.31
CA ALA A 85 0.04 1.48 14.02
C ALA A 85 0.24 0.44 12.89
N GLY A 86 -0.55 -0.64 12.93
CA GLY A 86 -0.55 -1.77 12.01
C GLY A 86 -1.56 -1.61 10.86
N SER A 87 -1.51 -2.56 9.94
CA SER A 87 -2.49 -2.69 8.87
C SER A 87 -3.65 -3.59 9.30
N CYS A 88 -4.83 -3.43 8.69
CA CYS A 88 -5.93 -4.38 8.84
C CYS A 88 -6.63 -4.69 7.52
N LEU A 89 -7.15 -5.91 7.43
CA LEU A 89 -8.04 -6.40 6.38
C LEU A 89 -9.26 -7.05 7.03
N VAL A 90 -10.41 -6.43 6.83
CA VAL A 90 -11.65 -6.83 7.51
C VAL A 90 -12.69 -7.14 6.44
N ASN A 91 -13.23 -8.36 6.45
CA ASN A 91 -14.44 -8.67 5.71
C ASN A 91 -15.63 -8.10 6.50
N ASN A 92 -16.12 -6.91 6.16
CA ASN A 92 -17.27 -6.34 6.86
C ASN A 92 -18.57 -6.92 6.29
N LYS A 93 -18.80 -8.23 6.51
CA LYS A 93 -19.99 -8.96 6.07
C LYS A 93 -20.25 -8.92 4.56
N GLN A 94 -19.19 -8.75 3.74
CA GLN A 94 -19.32 -8.91 2.29
C GLN A 94 -19.54 -10.38 1.94
N TYR A 95 -18.86 -11.26 2.67
CA TYR A 95 -18.99 -12.71 2.55
C TYR A 95 -19.49 -13.34 3.85
N ARG A 96 -20.25 -14.44 3.74
CA ARG A 96 -20.80 -15.21 4.88
C ARG A 96 -20.58 -16.72 4.73
N CYS A 97 -20.58 -17.42 5.86
CA CYS A 97 -20.40 -18.88 5.94
C CYS A 97 -21.51 -19.64 5.16
N PRO A 98 -21.23 -20.78 4.51
CA PRO A 98 -22.22 -21.59 3.81
C PRO A 98 -23.30 -22.31 4.66
N VAL A 99 -23.39 -22.13 5.99
CA VAL A 99 -24.21 -22.99 6.86
C VAL A 99 -24.87 -22.21 8.01
N PRO A 100 -25.99 -22.70 8.59
CA PRO A 100 -27.34 -22.66 8.03
C PRO A 100 -28.06 -21.30 8.26
N GLU A 101 -27.36 -20.30 8.79
CA GLU A 101 -27.99 -19.04 9.19
C GLU A 101 -28.33 -18.17 7.98
N THR A 102 -29.57 -17.70 7.92
CA THR A 102 -30.01 -16.67 6.98
C THR A 102 -29.35 -15.35 7.36
N GLY A 103 -28.44 -14.83 6.53
CA GLY A 103 -27.69 -13.61 6.81
C GLY A 103 -27.36 -12.83 5.53
N TYR A 104 -26.88 -11.60 5.71
CA TYR A 104 -26.47 -10.70 4.62
C TYR A 104 -25.07 -11.06 4.11
N GLY A 105 -24.83 -10.92 2.80
CA GLY A 105 -23.54 -11.21 2.16
C GLY A 105 -23.56 -12.41 1.22
N GLU A 106 -22.59 -12.46 0.31
CA GLU A 106 -22.39 -13.58 -0.61
C GLU A 106 -21.85 -14.80 0.14
N ILE A 107 -22.33 -16.00 -0.18
CA ILE A 107 -21.82 -17.23 0.43
C ILE A 107 -20.39 -17.46 -0.08
N ALA A 108 -19.43 -17.58 0.83
CA ALA A 108 -18.04 -17.91 0.50
C ALA A 108 -17.43 -18.70 1.65
N ASN A 109 -16.68 -19.76 1.34
CA ASN A 109 -15.94 -20.51 2.34
C ASN A 109 -14.46 -20.09 2.36
N LEU A 110 -14.12 -18.98 3.02
CA LEU A 110 -12.73 -18.56 3.21
C LEU A 110 -11.88 -19.55 4.02
N ASN A 111 -12.48 -20.51 4.73
CA ASN A 111 -11.72 -21.58 5.36
C ASN A 111 -11.30 -22.63 4.36
N ASP A 112 -12.08 -22.88 3.31
CA ASP A 112 -11.73 -23.81 2.25
C ASP A 112 -10.97 -23.08 1.14
N PRO A 113 -9.64 -23.20 1.06
CA PRO A 113 -8.88 -22.55 0.01
C PRO A 113 -9.19 -23.07 -1.40
N ASP A 114 -9.78 -24.27 -1.47
CA ASP A 114 -10.20 -24.90 -2.71
C ASP A 114 -11.64 -24.52 -3.08
N ASP A 115 -12.32 -23.69 -2.28
CA ASP A 115 -13.63 -23.15 -2.62
C ASP A 115 -13.54 -22.43 -3.98
N PRO A 116 -14.15 -22.98 -5.04
CA PRO A 116 -14.09 -22.40 -6.38
C PRO A 116 -14.87 -21.09 -6.47
N GLY A 117 -15.53 -20.67 -5.38
CA GLY A 117 -16.26 -19.43 -5.26
C GLY A 117 -15.42 -18.20 -5.66
N PRO A 118 -15.90 -17.38 -6.61
CA PRO A 118 -15.19 -16.15 -7.01
C PRO A 118 -14.98 -15.19 -5.83
N SER A 119 -15.87 -15.25 -4.84
CA SER A 119 -15.88 -14.46 -3.62
C SER A 119 -14.70 -14.78 -2.70
N SER A 120 -14.38 -16.06 -2.49
CA SER A 120 -13.23 -16.50 -1.68
C SER A 120 -11.90 -16.04 -2.30
N LEU A 121 -11.78 -16.17 -3.62
CA LEU A 121 -10.62 -15.70 -4.38
C LEU A 121 -10.41 -14.19 -4.29
N VAL A 122 -11.48 -13.39 -4.20
CA VAL A 122 -11.36 -11.92 -4.06
C VAL A 122 -10.76 -11.55 -2.71
N PHE A 123 -11.21 -12.17 -1.62
CA PHE A 123 -10.63 -11.92 -0.30
C PHE A 123 -9.16 -12.35 -0.23
N ILE A 124 -8.87 -13.56 -0.70
CA ILE A 124 -7.50 -14.10 -0.76
C ILE A 124 -6.58 -13.16 -1.56
N LYS A 125 -7.01 -12.71 -2.75
CA LYS A 125 -6.24 -11.74 -3.55
C LYS A 125 -5.95 -10.44 -2.80
N LYS A 126 -6.92 -9.94 -2.01
CA LYS A 126 -6.72 -8.74 -1.18
C LYS A 126 -5.75 -8.98 -0.05
N LEU A 127 -5.83 -10.13 0.62
CA LEU A 127 -4.91 -10.53 1.68
C LEU A 127 -3.47 -10.70 1.16
N LEU A 128 -3.30 -11.37 0.02
CA LEU A 128 -2.01 -11.48 -0.66
C LEU A 128 -1.47 -10.09 -1.04
N SER A 129 -2.30 -9.23 -1.62
CA SER A 129 -1.92 -7.86 -1.95
C SER A 129 -1.51 -7.04 -0.71
N ALA A 130 -2.19 -7.20 0.42
CA ALA A 130 -1.84 -6.55 1.68
C ALA A 130 -0.49 -7.02 2.21
N THR A 131 -0.29 -8.33 2.24
CA THR A 131 0.95 -8.99 2.65
C THR A 131 2.15 -8.49 1.83
N SER A 132 2.03 -8.50 0.50
CA SER A 132 3.09 -8.02 -0.39
C SER A 132 3.40 -6.54 -0.21
N ILE A 133 2.37 -5.72 0.05
CA ILE A 133 2.56 -4.29 0.30
C ILE A 133 3.29 -4.07 1.63
N ILE A 134 2.91 -4.76 2.71
CA ILE A 134 3.58 -4.62 4.00
C ILE A 134 5.03 -5.04 3.89
N ARG A 135 5.31 -6.20 3.28
CA ARG A 135 6.69 -6.64 3.09
C ARG A 135 7.51 -5.65 2.28
N LEU A 136 6.99 -5.20 1.14
CA LEU A 136 7.70 -4.25 0.28
C LEU A 136 8.06 -2.97 1.02
N LYS A 137 7.26 -2.58 2.02
CA LYS A 137 7.37 -1.32 2.73
C LYS A 137 8.20 -1.39 4.01
N THR A 138 8.08 -2.50 4.73
CA THR A 138 8.80 -2.74 5.99
C THR A 138 10.17 -3.40 5.74
N GLY A 139 10.32 -4.10 4.63
CA GLY A 139 11.48 -4.96 4.38
C GLY A 139 11.42 -6.31 5.10
N GLU A 140 10.35 -6.57 5.86
CA GLU A 140 10.23 -7.72 6.75
C GLU A 140 9.07 -8.65 6.35
N ALA A 141 9.14 -9.90 6.81
CA ALA A 141 8.03 -10.83 6.72
C ALA A 141 6.87 -10.32 7.59
N PRO A 142 5.67 -10.11 7.05
CA PRO A 142 4.56 -9.59 7.83
C PRO A 142 4.05 -10.63 8.83
N TYR A 143 3.66 -10.14 10.00
CA TYR A 143 2.87 -10.86 11.00
C TYR A 143 1.40 -10.78 10.63
N ILE A 144 0.82 -11.89 10.17
CA ILE A 144 -0.59 -11.97 9.83
C ILE A 144 -1.33 -12.51 11.04
N VAL A 145 -2.14 -11.65 11.68
CA VAL A 145 -2.88 -11.97 12.90
C VAL A 145 -4.33 -12.24 12.55
N PHE A 146 -4.73 -13.52 12.59
CA PHE A 146 -6.13 -13.93 12.41
C PHE A 146 -6.85 -13.90 13.75
N LEU A 147 -7.96 -13.17 13.80
CA LEU A 147 -8.87 -13.18 14.94
C LEU A 147 -10.03 -14.15 14.68
N LEU A 148 -10.20 -15.10 15.59
CA LEU A 148 -11.23 -16.12 15.55
C LEU A 148 -11.92 -16.19 16.93
N ASN A 149 -13.11 -16.77 16.99
CA ASN A 149 -13.91 -17.02 18.18
C ASN A 149 -13.61 -18.43 18.70
N LEU A 150 -13.68 -18.60 20.03
CA LEU A 150 -13.47 -19.85 20.73
C LEU A 150 -14.80 -20.31 21.35
N PRO A 151 -15.68 -21.00 20.58
CA PRO A 151 -17.07 -21.23 20.96
C PRO A 151 -17.25 -22.18 22.16
N GLU A 152 -16.26 -23.01 22.49
CA GLU A 152 -16.40 -24.12 23.44
C GLU A 152 -15.90 -23.80 24.86
N SER A 153 -15.38 -22.60 25.12
CA SER A 153 -14.79 -22.29 26.43
C SER A 153 -15.80 -21.80 27.46
N ILE A 154 -15.65 -22.25 28.70
CA ILE A 154 -16.45 -21.82 29.86
C ILE A 154 -15.69 -20.69 30.55
N GLY A 155 -15.89 -19.45 30.11
CA GLY A 155 -15.28 -18.24 30.68
C GLY A 155 -14.34 -17.49 29.73
N PRO A 156 -13.73 -16.38 30.19
CA PRO A 156 -12.89 -15.53 29.36
C PRO A 156 -11.57 -16.25 29.11
N SER A 157 -11.42 -16.78 27.91
CA SER A 157 -10.23 -17.50 27.51
C SER A 157 -9.71 -17.01 26.17
N VAL A 158 -8.40 -17.06 26.04
CA VAL A 158 -7.65 -16.70 24.84
C VAL A 158 -6.74 -17.87 24.49
N GLU A 159 -6.94 -18.45 23.31
CA GLU A 159 -6.05 -19.44 22.72
C GLU A 159 -5.22 -18.77 21.64
N ILE A 160 -3.90 -18.80 21.78
CA ILE A 160 -2.98 -18.23 20.79
C ILE A 160 -2.16 -19.35 20.15
N THR A 161 -2.24 -19.44 18.83
CA THR A 161 -1.46 -20.36 18.00
C THR A 161 -0.49 -19.57 17.12
N PHE A 162 0.76 -19.99 17.08
CA PHE A 162 1.82 -19.38 16.26
C PHE A 162 2.31 -20.36 15.22
N ALA A 163 2.55 -19.89 13.99
CA ALA A 163 3.32 -20.61 12.99
C ALA A 163 4.22 -19.67 12.20
N THR A 164 5.47 -20.06 11.98
CA THR A 164 6.43 -19.28 11.21
C THR A 164 7.01 -20.16 10.11
N SER A 165 7.18 -19.61 8.91
CA SER A 165 7.89 -20.31 7.82
C SER A 165 9.36 -19.92 7.71
N ASP A 166 9.87 -19.13 8.65
CA ASP A 166 11.24 -18.61 8.63
C ASP A 166 12.12 -19.54 9.46
N GLU A 167 13.10 -20.19 8.82
CA GLU A 167 14.07 -21.09 9.47
C GLU A 167 14.77 -20.42 10.67
N LYS A 168 14.92 -19.08 10.66
CA LYS A 168 15.52 -18.33 11.77
C LYS A 168 14.65 -18.29 13.03
N HIS A 169 13.35 -18.46 12.87
CA HIS A 169 12.35 -18.41 13.94
C HIS A 169 11.81 -19.80 14.30
N ASP A 170 12.22 -20.85 13.56
CA ASP A 170 11.80 -22.25 13.71
C ASP A 170 12.65 -23.02 14.75
N ALA A 171 13.67 -22.39 15.34
CA ALA A 171 14.46 -23.01 16.40
C ALA A 171 13.59 -23.20 17.66
N GLN A 172 13.48 -24.46 18.09
CA GLN A 172 12.75 -24.91 19.28
C GLN A 172 13.05 -24.00 20.48
N SER A 173 12.00 -23.43 21.08
CA SER A 173 12.06 -22.45 22.20
C SER A 173 12.77 -21.14 21.87
N SER A 174 12.15 -20.35 21.01
CA SER A 174 12.52 -18.95 20.94
C SER A 174 12.27 -18.32 22.31
N GLU A 175 13.34 -17.81 22.93
CA GLU A 175 13.32 -17.16 24.25
C GLU A 175 12.21 -16.11 24.36
N TRP A 176 11.82 -15.51 23.22
CA TRP A 176 10.69 -14.60 23.14
C TRP A 176 9.34 -15.27 23.43
N ILE A 177 9.06 -16.52 23.00
CA ILE A 177 7.82 -17.26 23.35
C ILE A 177 7.78 -17.52 24.86
N THR A 178 8.91 -17.91 25.46
CA THR A 178 9.00 -18.13 26.92
C THR A 178 8.78 -16.83 27.68
N ARG A 179 9.48 -15.75 27.30
CA ARG A 179 9.26 -14.40 27.87
C ARG A 179 7.82 -13.91 27.64
N LEU A 180 7.20 -14.31 26.52
CA LEU A 180 5.80 -14.04 26.24
C LEU A 180 4.88 -14.71 27.26
N LYS A 181 5.07 -16.03 27.47
CA LYS A 181 4.32 -16.82 28.46
C LYS A 181 4.48 -16.22 29.85
N GLU A 182 5.69 -15.80 30.22
CA GLU A 182 5.97 -15.15 31.52
C GLU A 182 5.31 -13.77 31.66
N SER A 183 5.22 -12.98 30.59
CA SER A 183 4.62 -11.64 30.61
C SER A 183 3.09 -11.63 30.75
N ILE A 184 2.44 -12.76 30.47
CA ILE A 184 0.99 -12.93 30.46
C ILE A 184 0.41 -13.26 31.84
N VAL A 185 1.19 -13.91 32.71
CA VAL A 185 0.77 -14.35 34.06
C VAL A 185 0.28 -13.19 34.96
N LEU A 186 0.47 -11.94 34.54
CA LEU A 186 0.16 -10.73 35.30
C LEU A 186 -1.25 -10.17 35.13
N ASN A 187 -2.05 -10.68 34.18
CA ASN A 187 -3.42 -10.18 33.94
C ASN A 187 -4.40 -11.35 34.12
N ASP A 188 -5.44 -11.19 34.95
CA ASP A 188 -6.42 -12.19 35.47
C ASP A 188 -7.19 -13.08 34.45
N TYR A 189 -6.65 -13.36 33.27
CA TYR A 189 -7.23 -14.18 32.20
C TYR A 189 -6.62 -15.58 32.18
N ASP A 190 -7.46 -16.60 31.97
CA ASP A 190 -7.00 -17.97 31.73
C ASP A 190 -6.56 -18.09 30.25
N ILE A 191 -5.27 -17.81 30.01
CA ILE A 191 -4.67 -17.83 28.67
C ILE A 191 -4.02 -19.19 28.44
N THR A 192 -4.64 -20.00 27.60
CA THR A 192 -4.09 -21.30 27.20
C THR A 192 -3.22 -21.13 25.97
N PHE A 193 -1.89 -21.27 26.13
CA PHE A 193 -0.97 -21.25 25.00
C PHE A 193 -0.85 -22.64 24.38
N LEU A 194 -1.33 -22.79 23.15
CA LEU A 194 -1.18 -24.03 22.38
C LEU A 194 -0.09 -23.87 21.33
N GLU A 195 1.11 -24.33 21.68
CA GLU A 195 2.23 -24.45 20.74
C GLU A 195 2.02 -25.67 19.86
N LYS A 196 1.45 -25.48 18.66
CA LYS A 196 1.31 -26.55 17.67
C LYS A 196 2.36 -26.38 16.59
N ARG A 197 3.36 -27.26 16.55
CA ARG A 197 4.27 -27.40 15.41
C ARG A 197 3.47 -27.92 14.23
N LEU A 198 3.15 -27.00 13.32
CA LEU A 198 2.26 -27.22 12.18
C LEU A 198 0.88 -27.72 12.62
N PRO A 199 -0.17 -26.90 12.51
CA PRO A 199 -1.48 -27.50 12.59
C PRO A 199 -1.64 -28.51 11.45
N VAL A 200 -1.88 -29.77 11.80
CA VAL A 200 -2.62 -30.72 10.95
C VAL A 200 -4.08 -30.24 10.89
N TYR A 201 -4.31 -28.99 10.50
CA TYR A 201 -5.64 -28.50 10.16
C TYR A 201 -5.81 -28.68 8.66
N GLU A 202 -6.54 -29.74 8.32
CA GLU A 202 -7.13 -29.93 7.00
C GLU A 202 -7.88 -28.65 6.60
N ARG A 203 -7.50 -28.06 5.46
CA ARG A 203 -8.23 -26.99 4.75
C ARG A 203 -8.63 -25.79 5.62
N THR A 204 -7.64 -25.01 6.06
CA THR A 204 -7.89 -23.66 6.60
C THR A 204 -7.19 -22.60 5.76
N LEU A 205 -7.67 -21.35 5.82
CA LEU A 205 -6.99 -20.18 5.24
C LEU A 205 -5.54 -20.09 5.71
N PHE A 206 -5.29 -20.46 6.97
CA PHE A 206 -3.97 -20.52 7.58
C PHE A 206 -3.06 -21.52 6.85
N SER A 207 -3.54 -22.75 6.62
CA SER A 207 -2.82 -23.79 5.88
C SER A 207 -2.53 -23.38 4.44
N TYR A 208 -3.48 -22.72 3.77
CA TYR A 208 -3.32 -22.24 2.40
C TYR A 208 -2.21 -21.20 2.25
N PHE A 209 -2.16 -20.22 3.17
CA PHE A 209 -1.11 -19.20 3.15
C PHE A 209 0.27 -19.82 3.32
N PHE A 210 0.39 -20.82 4.19
CA PHE A 210 1.63 -21.56 4.38
C PHE A 210 2.04 -22.34 3.13
N GLN A 211 1.10 -23.00 2.44
CA GLN A 211 1.38 -23.68 1.16
C GLN A 211 1.85 -22.70 0.06
N LYS A 212 1.35 -21.46 0.10
CA LYS A 212 1.72 -20.40 -0.85
C LYS A 212 2.98 -19.63 -0.48
N GLN A 213 3.70 -20.00 0.58
CA GLN A 213 4.92 -19.31 1.04
C GLN A 213 6.00 -19.21 -0.04
N ASN A 214 6.09 -20.15 -0.98
CA ASN A 214 7.09 -20.07 -2.06
C ASN A 214 6.77 -18.92 -3.04
N GLU A 215 5.49 -18.61 -3.23
CA GLU A 215 5.04 -17.50 -4.08
C GLU A 215 5.06 -16.17 -3.32
N ILE A 216 4.67 -16.23 -2.04
CA ILE A 216 4.48 -15.04 -1.21
C ILE A 216 5.76 -14.65 -0.49
N GLY A 217 6.73 -15.55 -0.32
CA GLY A 217 7.91 -15.53 0.56
C GLY A 217 7.57 -15.73 2.04
N PRO A 218 8.51 -15.55 2.97
CA PRO A 218 8.36 -15.96 4.37
C PRO A 218 7.18 -15.28 5.09
N LEU A 219 6.44 -16.06 5.88
CA LEU A 219 5.25 -15.62 6.60
C LEU A 219 5.40 -15.89 8.10
N ARG A 220 4.89 -14.97 8.91
CA ARG A 220 4.73 -15.13 10.35
C ARG A 220 3.23 -15.10 10.62
N LEU A 221 2.62 -16.24 10.86
CA LEU A 221 1.18 -16.38 11.07
C LEU A 221 0.88 -16.50 12.57
N ILE A 222 -0.03 -15.68 13.05
CA ILE A 222 -0.54 -15.71 14.42
C ILE A 222 -2.05 -15.90 14.32
N GLN A 223 -2.57 -16.91 15.00
CA GLN A 223 -3.99 -17.13 15.11
C GLN A 223 -4.37 -16.95 16.57
N ILE A 224 -5.27 -16.00 16.82
CA ILE A 224 -5.78 -15.68 18.15
C ILE A 224 -7.24 -16.08 18.15
N ARG A 225 -7.57 -17.13 18.88
CA ARG A 225 -8.95 -17.51 19.17
C ARG A 225 -9.34 -16.92 20.52
N LEU A 226 -10.46 -16.23 20.55
CA LEU A 226 -10.92 -15.54 21.74
C LEU A 226 -12.36 -15.94 22.06
N ASN A 227 -12.73 -16.13 23.31
CA ASN A 227 -14.15 -16.30 23.67
C ASN A 227 -14.86 -14.94 23.65
N CYS A 228 -15.40 -14.55 22.51
CA CYS A 228 -15.90 -13.18 22.36
C CYS A 228 -17.25 -12.89 23.00
N ASN A 229 -17.91 -13.90 23.57
CA ASN A 229 -19.12 -13.65 24.37
C ASN A 229 -18.83 -12.75 25.59
N GLU A 230 -17.55 -12.58 25.96
CA GLU A 230 -17.11 -11.74 27.07
C GLU A 230 -16.11 -10.63 26.65
N ILE A 231 -15.86 -10.40 25.35
CA ILE A 231 -14.76 -9.51 24.85
C ILE A 231 -15.21 -8.07 24.60
N LEU A 232 -16.30 -7.66 25.21
CA LEU A 232 -16.72 -6.25 25.20
C LEU A 232 -15.85 -5.36 26.10
N TYR A 233 -14.82 -5.91 26.74
CA TYR A 233 -13.90 -5.20 27.62
C TYR A 233 -12.66 -4.72 26.82
N PRO A 234 -12.45 -3.40 26.66
CA PRO A 234 -11.27 -2.81 26.04
C PRO A 234 -9.94 -3.33 26.61
N GLU A 235 -9.95 -3.77 27.86
CA GLU A 235 -8.83 -4.35 28.57
C GLU A 235 -8.28 -5.60 27.86
N THR A 236 -9.15 -6.46 27.32
CA THR A 236 -8.73 -7.65 26.57
C THR A 236 -8.06 -7.25 25.25
N ILE A 237 -8.60 -6.26 24.55
CA ILE A 237 -8.04 -5.74 23.30
C ILE A 237 -6.68 -5.09 23.55
N ALA A 238 -6.58 -4.31 24.63
CA ALA A 238 -5.34 -3.70 25.07
C ALA A 238 -4.31 -4.76 25.46
N ALA A 239 -4.70 -5.79 26.21
CA ALA A 239 -3.84 -6.90 26.59
C ALA A 239 -3.31 -7.66 25.36
N VAL A 240 -4.16 -7.99 24.38
CA VAL A 240 -3.74 -8.67 23.15
C VAL A 240 -2.84 -7.77 22.29
N SER A 241 -3.15 -6.47 22.20
CA SER A 241 -2.34 -5.51 21.44
C SER A 241 -0.97 -5.27 22.06
N ASP A 242 -0.92 -5.14 23.39
CA ASP A 242 0.31 -5.01 24.16
C ASP A 242 1.15 -6.29 24.11
N PHE A 243 0.50 -7.45 24.20
CA PHE A 243 1.12 -8.76 23.98
C PHE A 243 1.82 -8.84 22.61
N LEU A 244 1.15 -8.45 21.52
CA LEU A 244 1.76 -8.46 20.19
C LEU A 244 2.85 -7.41 20.05
N SER A 245 2.68 -6.24 20.66
CA SER A 245 3.69 -5.18 20.64
C SER A 245 4.99 -5.65 21.30
N ARG A 246 4.89 -6.38 22.41
CA ARG A 246 6.03 -7.03 23.08
C ARG A 246 6.61 -8.17 22.24
N ALA A 247 5.79 -9.01 21.61
CA ALA A 247 6.29 -10.05 20.70
C ALA A 247 7.15 -9.46 19.57
N LEU A 248 6.71 -8.34 18.98
CA LEU A 248 7.44 -7.64 17.93
C LEU A 248 8.76 -7.03 18.43
N SER A 249 8.75 -6.41 19.62
CA SER A 249 9.97 -5.80 20.16
C SER A 249 11.06 -6.85 20.42
N TYR A 250 10.70 -8.05 20.87
CA TYR A 250 11.66 -9.14 21.03
C TYR A 250 12.24 -9.63 19.71
N THR A 251 11.41 -9.75 18.66
CA THR A 251 11.89 -10.18 17.34
C THR A 251 12.85 -9.15 16.72
N THR A 252 12.56 -7.86 16.86
CA THR A 252 13.44 -6.78 16.35
C THR A 252 14.73 -6.65 17.13
N GLN A 253 14.71 -6.82 18.46
CA GLN A 253 15.94 -6.83 19.28
C GLN A 253 16.88 -7.98 18.93
N SER A 254 16.33 -9.18 18.68
CA SER A 254 17.13 -10.34 18.24
C SER A 254 17.80 -10.10 16.88
N GLU A 255 17.14 -9.38 15.97
CA GLU A 255 17.72 -9.05 14.66
C GLU A 255 18.78 -7.93 14.77
N ASN A 256 18.60 -6.97 15.68
CA ASN A 256 19.51 -5.85 15.87
C ASN A 256 20.78 -6.24 16.63
N SER A 257 20.71 -7.11 17.64
CA SER A 257 21.92 -7.65 18.31
C SER A 257 22.84 -8.40 17.33
N SER A 258 22.24 -9.04 16.32
CA SER A 258 22.97 -9.70 15.24
C SER A 258 23.56 -8.71 14.20
N LYS A 259 23.00 -7.51 14.08
CA LYS A 259 23.45 -6.45 13.15
C LYS A 259 24.41 -5.44 13.78
N GLU A 260 24.30 -5.15 15.08
CA GLU A 260 25.16 -4.19 15.80
C GLU A 260 26.62 -4.65 15.87
N VAL A 261 26.88 -5.96 15.90
CA VAL A 261 28.24 -6.52 15.79
C VAL A 261 28.89 -6.19 14.43
N LEU A 262 28.11 -5.81 13.42
CA LEU A 262 28.61 -5.52 12.06
C LEU A 262 28.76 -4.02 11.76
N LEU A 263 28.22 -3.12 12.60
CA LEU A 263 28.07 -1.69 12.26
C LEU A 263 28.95 -0.74 13.09
N GLN A 264 29.72 -1.21 14.07
CA GLN A 264 30.56 -0.35 14.92
C GLN A 264 31.89 0.15 14.29
N GLU A 265 32.14 -0.05 12.99
CA GLU A 265 33.44 0.32 12.37
C GLU A 265 33.45 1.53 11.39
N GLN A 266 32.39 2.31 11.20
CA GLN A 266 32.47 3.47 10.28
C GLN A 266 31.77 4.75 10.78
N GLU A 267 32.46 5.50 11.63
CA GLU A 267 32.31 6.96 11.73
C GLU A 267 33.40 7.63 10.87
N ILE A 268 33.00 8.36 9.82
CA ILE A 268 33.90 9.10 8.92
C ILE A 268 33.67 10.60 9.09
N GLY A 269 34.76 11.31 9.42
CA GLY A 269 34.81 12.77 9.48
C GLY A 269 34.64 13.43 8.10
N LEU A 270 33.79 14.46 8.05
CA LEU A 270 33.52 15.25 6.85
C LEU A 270 34.65 16.27 6.62
N ASN A 271 35.52 15.97 5.64
CA ASN A 271 36.48 16.92 5.10
C ASN A 271 35.97 17.49 3.76
N GLN A 272 36.03 18.83 3.62
CA GLN A 272 35.49 19.61 2.51
C GLN A 272 36.30 19.48 1.20
N THR A 273 36.30 18.29 0.58
CA THR A 273 36.87 18.11 -0.76
C THR A 273 35.78 17.93 -1.79
N SER A 274 35.90 18.60 -2.93
CA SER A 274 35.01 18.43 -4.07
C SER A 274 34.98 16.96 -4.52
N GLU A 275 33.77 16.43 -4.71
CA GLU A 275 33.54 15.02 -5.02
C GLU A 275 34.18 14.61 -6.35
N LYS A 276 35.23 13.79 -6.30
CA LYS A 276 35.92 13.28 -7.50
C LYS A 276 35.16 12.13 -8.17
N GLU A 277 34.53 11.25 -7.41
CA GLU A 277 33.76 10.11 -7.91
C GLU A 277 32.47 9.95 -7.09
N ALA A 278 31.45 9.34 -7.68
CA ALA A 278 30.18 9.14 -6.98
C ALA A 278 30.33 8.06 -5.90
N ASP A 279 29.87 8.37 -4.69
CA ASP A 279 29.78 7.41 -3.59
C ASP A 279 28.52 6.54 -3.78
N MET A 280 28.72 5.37 -4.36
CA MET A 280 27.61 4.44 -4.64
C MET A 280 26.95 3.90 -3.36
N ARG A 281 27.67 3.83 -2.23
CA ARG A 281 27.07 3.42 -0.94
C ARG A 281 26.10 4.48 -0.46
N LEU A 282 26.50 5.75 -0.54
CA LEU A 282 25.61 6.87 -0.22
C LEU A 282 24.37 6.89 -1.12
N VAL A 283 24.54 6.60 -2.42
CA VAL A 283 23.44 6.54 -3.39
C VAL A 283 22.41 5.47 -3.01
N GLU A 284 22.86 4.27 -2.65
CA GLU A 284 21.97 3.17 -2.26
C GLU A 284 21.25 3.47 -0.95
N GLN A 285 21.96 3.93 0.07
CA GLN A 285 21.39 4.31 1.37
C GLN A 285 20.34 5.41 1.21
N ALA A 286 20.65 6.47 0.45
CA ALA A 286 19.71 7.55 0.17
C ALA A 286 18.51 7.07 -0.65
N GLY A 287 18.71 6.16 -1.60
CA GLY A 287 17.63 5.56 -2.40
C GLY A 287 16.63 4.79 -1.54
N MET A 288 17.11 3.97 -0.61
CA MET A 288 16.28 3.25 0.35
C MET A 288 15.52 4.22 1.26
N LYS A 289 16.22 5.20 1.86
CA LYS A 289 15.60 6.17 2.78
C LYS A 289 14.51 7.01 2.12
N LEU A 290 14.74 7.49 0.90
CA LEU A 290 13.72 8.25 0.16
C LEU A 290 12.49 7.41 -0.17
N THR A 291 12.68 6.14 -0.52
CA THR A 291 11.58 5.21 -0.78
C THR A 291 10.76 4.96 0.48
N GLU A 292 11.42 4.85 1.64
CA GLU A 292 10.80 4.76 2.96
C GLU A 292 9.97 6.03 3.26
N ILE A 293 10.55 7.22 3.14
CA ILE A 293 9.85 8.50 3.43
C ILE A 293 8.59 8.65 2.58
N ILE A 294 8.70 8.43 1.26
CA ILE A 294 7.56 8.55 0.31
C ILE A 294 6.41 7.60 0.67
N SER A 295 6.71 6.51 1.37
CA SER A 295 5.69 5.56 1.76
C SER A 295 4.77 6.02 2.89
N ARG A 296 5.18 7.02 3.70
CA ARG A 296 4.56 7.38 4.97
C ARG A 296 3.78 8.71 4.94
N HIS A 297 2.89 8.92 3.96
CA HIS A 297 2.03 10.11 3.72
C HIS A 297 2.63 11.21 2.81
N TYR A 298 1.88 11.58 1.77
CA TYR A 298 2.39 12.36 0.62
C TYR A 298 2.86 13.81 0.93
N GLU A 299 2.23 14.54 1.85
CA GLU A 299 2.61 15.95 2.12
C GLU A 299 3.89 16.06 2.96
N ASN A 300 3.89 15.44 4.13
CA ASN A 300 5.08 15.46 5.01
C ASN A 300 6.26 14.74 4.37
N ALA A 301 6.02 13.69 3.58
CA ALA A 301 7.08 12.97 2.88
C ALA A 301 7.89 13.86 1.95
N MET A 302 7.28 14.85 1.29
CA MET A 302 8.02 15.68 0.33
C MET A 302 8.96 16.67 1.03
N ILE A 303 8.53 17.24 2.16
CA ILE A 303 9.35 18.15 2.98
C ILE A 303 10.46 17.36 3.70
N GLU A 304 10.12 16.18 4.25
CA GLU A 304 11.08 15.29 4.91
C GLU A 304 12.15 14.80 3.93
N ALA A 305 11.74 14.37 2.73
CA ALA A 305 12.67 13.99 1.67
C ALA A 305 13.56 15.16 1.24
N GLY A 306 12.99 16.36 1.12
CA GLY A 306 13.75 17.57 0.83
C GLY A 306 14.80 17.88 1.88
N THR A 307 14.41 17.82 3.15
CA THR A 307 15.29 18.07 4.31
C THR A 307 16.42 17.04 4.36
N TYR A 308 16.10 15.77 4.13
CA TYR A 308 17.09 14.70 4.03
C TYR A 308 18.08 14.94 2.88
N LEU A 309 17.60 15.33 1.70
CA LEU A 309 18.45 15.66 0.56
C LEU A 309 19.38 16.85 0.84
N VAL A 310 18.87 17.90 1.50
CA VAL A 310 19.68 19.06 1.92
C VAL A 310 20.78 18.64 2.89
N ASN A 311 20.45 17.85 3.91
CA ASN A 311 21.44 17.36 4.87
C ASN A 311 22.56 16.59 4.16
N ILE A 312 22.20 15.60 3.35
CA ILE A 312 23.17 14.66 2.75
C ILE A 312 23.97 15.25 1.59
N PHE A 313 23.32 15.95 0.67
CA PHE A 313 23.94 16.39 -0.59
C PHE A 313 24.36 17.85 -0.58
N PHE A 314 23.87 18.64 0.38
CA PHE A 314 24.20 20.06 0.52
C PHE A 314 24.89 20.38 1.85
N ASP A 315 25.33 19.35 2.60
CA ASP A 315 26.06 19.52 3.86
C ASP A 315 25.28 20.35 4.89
N ASN A 316 23.96 20.13 4.91
CA ASN A 316 23.00 20.88 5.72
C ASN A 316 23.00 22.41 5.46
N ASP A 317 23.54 22.87 4.34
CA ASP A 317 23.61 24.29 3.93
C ASP A 317 22.40 24.67 3.07
N ILE A 318 21.44 25.37 3.69
CA ILE A 318 20.21 25.83 3.04
C ILE A 318 20.49 26.83 1.91
N GLU A 319 21.53 27.66 2.02
CA GLU A 319 21.89 28.64 0.98
C GLU A 319 22.40 27.94 -0.27
N ARG A 320 23.22 26.89 -0.11
CA ARG A 320 23.64 26.02 -1.23
C ARG A 320 22.46 25.32 -1.87
N ALA A 321 21.53 24.82 -1.06
CA ALA A 321 20.30 24.21 -1.56
C ALA A 321 19.48 25.21 -2.39
N ARG A 322 19.33 26.45 -1.91
CA ARG A 322 18.65 27.55 -2.62
C ARG A 322 19.33 27.87 -3.96
N GLN A 323 20.66 27.87 -3.99
CA GLN A 323 21.45 28.09 -5.20
C GLN A 323 21.55 26.85 -6.11
N LYS A 324 21.02 25.70 -5.69
CA LYS A 324 21.10 24.41 -6.39
C LYS A 324 22.54 23.97 -6.65
N LYS A 325 23.42 24.18 -5.67
CA LYS A 325 24.85 23.81 -5.72
C LYS A 325 25.16 22.70 -4.70
N PRO A 326 24.87 21.43 -5.01
CA PRO A 326 25.18 20.32 -4.12
C PRO A 326 26.69 20.15 -3.95
N VAL A 327 27.11 19.75 -2.74
CA VAL A 327 28.51 19.37 -2.45
C VAL A 327 28.85 18.04 -3.12
N LYS A 328 27.85 17.14 -3.18
CA LYS A 328 27.95 15.79 -3.74
C LYS A 328 27.12 15.64 -5.02
N ASP A 329 27.42 16.45 -6.04
CA ASP A 329 26.65 16.53 -7.30
C ASP A 329 26.63 15.20 -8.06
N LYS A 330 27.75 14.46 -8.09
CA LYS A 330 27.85 13.19 -8.81
C LYS A 330 27.02 12.12 -8.13
N SER A 331 27.07 12.04 -6.80
CA SER A 331 26.21 11.12 -6.04
C SER A 331 24.73 11.49 -6.16
N LEU A 332 24.36 12.77 -6.11
CA LEU A 332 22.97 13.19 -6.30
C LEU A 332 22.45 12.79 -7.69
N TYR A 333 23.27 12.96 -8.72
CA TYR A 333 22.92 12.53 -10.08
C TYR A 333 22.74 11.01 -10.17
N GLN A 334 23.62 10.21 -9.56
CA GLN A 334 23.49 8.76 -9.52
C GLN A 334 22.25 8.30 -8.77
N LEU A 335 21.89 8.96 -7.66
CA LEU A 335 20.63 8.71 -6.95
C LEU A 335 19.41 8.93 -7.85
N ILE A 336 19.40 10.01 -8.64
CA ILE A 336 18.32 10.27 -9.61
C ILE A 336 18.23 9.13 -10.63
N LEU A 337 19.37 8.67 -11.16
CA LEU A 337 19.40 7.54 -12.11
C LEU A 337 18.96 6.22 -11.47
N TYR A 338 19.40 5.96 -10.23
CA TYR A 338 19.02 4.78 -9.45
C TYR A 338 17.50 4.72 -9.27
N LEU A 339 16.90 5.83 -8.81
CA LEU A 339 15.46 5.92 -8.60
C LEU A 339 14.66 5.84 -9.91
N GLN A 340 15.17 6.35 -11.03
CA GLN A 340 14.52 6.21 -12.34
C GLN A 340 14.52 4.77 -12.89
N LYS A 341 15.50 3.95 -12.49
CA LYS A 341 15.57 2.53 -12.90
C LYS A 341 14.56 1.66 -12.14
N GLN A 342 14.16 2.06 -10.94
CA GLN A 342 13.14 1.39 -10.12
C GLN A 342 11.77 1.46 -10.84
N LYS A 343 11.21 0.32 -11.24
CA LYS A 343 10.07 0.26 -12.19
C LYS A 343 8.72 0.67 -11.60
N ASN A 344 8.56 0.79 -10.27
CA ASN A 344 7.28 1.10 -9.62
C ASN A 344 7.46 2.11 -8.46
N ASN A 345 6.63 3.15 -8.43
CA ASN A 345 6.46 4.12 -7.32
C ASN A 345 7.69 4.96 -6.89
N ALA A 346 8.80 4.92 -7.62
CA ALA A 346 9.93 5.79 -7.34
C ALA A 346 9.64 7.27 -7.70
N PRO A 347 10.18 8.23 -6.94
CA PRO A 347 10.01 9.65 -7.22
C PRO A 347 10.66 10.04 -8.55
N SER A 348 10.02 10.95 -9.27
CA SER A 348 10.60 11.52 -10.49
C SER A 348 11.73 12.49 -10.17
N LYS A 349 12.57 12.79 -11.16
CA LYS A 349 13.59 13.86 -11.07
C LYS A 349 12.98 15.20 -10.67
N SER A 350 11.83 15.57 -11.24
CA SER A 350 11.13 16.81 -10.89
C SER A 350 10.60 16.79 -9.45
N TRP A 351 10.14 15.64 -8.97
CA TRP A 351 9.69 15.48 -7.59
C TRP A 351 10.84 15.74 -6.61
N LEU A 352 12.03 15.19 -6.85
CA LEU A 352 13.20 15.40 -5.98
C LEU A 352 13.64 16.87 -5.91
N TYR A 353 13.67 17.58 -7.03
CA TYR A 353 13.99 19.01 -7.02
C TYR A 353 12.91 19.84 -6.31
N ASN A 354 11.64 19.51 -6.50
CA ASN A 354 10.56 20.17 -5.79
C ASN A 354 10.64 19.91 -4.28
N ALA A 355 11.04 18.71 -3.86
CA ALA A 355 11.26 18.38 -2.46
C ALA A 355 12.36 19.27 -1.83
N VAL A 356 13.52 19.41 -2.50
CA VAL A 356 14.60 20.30 -2.02
C VAL A 356 14.13 21.75 -1.94
N ASN A 357 13.45 22.27 -2.96
CA ASN A 357 12.94 23.65 -2.94
C ASN A 357 11.86 23.85 -1.86
N LEU A 358 11.03 22.83 -1.59
CA LEU A 358 10.04 22.88 -0.49
C LEU A 358 10.71 22.91 0.88
N ALA A 359 11.82 22.19 1.07
CA ALA A 359 12.58 22.26 2.32
C ALA A 359 13.17 23.67 2.53
N VAL A 360 13.69 24.29 1.47
CA VAL A 360 14.16 25.70 1.49
C VAL A 360 13.01 26.65 1.82
N ASP A 361 11.87 26.57 1.12
CA ASP A 361 10.70 27.41 1.41
C ASP A 361 10.19 27.18 2.85
N SER A 362 10.16 25.93 3.33
CA SER A 362 9.74 25.61 4.71
C SER A 362 10.67 26.23 5.75
N TYR A 363 11.97 26.35 5.45
CA TYR A 363 12.92 27.05 6.31
C TYR A 363 12.67 28.57 6.29
N ASP A 364 12.53 29.15 5.10
CA ASP A 364 12.35 30.59 4.87
C ASP A 364 11.02 31.11 5.48
N PHE A 365 9.98 30.26 5.45
CA PHE A 365 8.64 30.58 5.95
C PHE A 365 8.32 29.96 7.32
N LYS A 366 9.31 29.45 8.07
CA LYS A 366 9.08 28.83 9.39
C LYS A 366 8.34 29.75 10.38
N ARG A 367 8.54 31.07 10.27
CA ARG A 367 7.85 32.09 11.11
C ARG A 367 6.57 32.64 10.48
N PHE A 368 6.19 32.20 9.28
CA PHE A 368 5.03 32.69 8.56
C PHE A 368 3.91 31.66 8.60
N GLN A 369 3.15 31.66 9.70
CA GLN A 369 2.15 30.62 10.03
C GLN A 369 1.13 30.34 8.90
N THR A 370 0.79 31.35 8.10
CA THR A 370 -0.11 31.21 6.94
C THR A 370 0.42 30.25 5.88
N TYR A 371 1.74 30.08 5.75
CA TYR A 371 2.35 29.09 4.86
C TYR A 371 1.98 27.64 5.26
N GLY A 372 1.89 27.38 6.57
CA GLY A 372 1.49 26.07 7.11
C GLY A 372 0.05 25.69 6.76
N LYS A 373 -0.82 26.67 6.48
CA LYS A 373 -2.23 26.45 6.09
C LYS A 373 -2.40 26.05 4.62
N LEU A 374 -1.35 26.15 3.80
CA LEU A 374 -1.42 25.81 2.38
C LEU A 374 -1.35 24.29 2.17
N MET A 375 -2.18 23.78 1.25
CA MET A 375 -2.03 22.43 0.70
C MET A 375 -0.72 22.29 -0.07
N LEU A 376 -0.16 21.07 -0.13
CA LEU A 376 1.05 20.75 -0.89
C LEU A 376 1.04 21.28 -2.34
N SER A 377 -0.08 21.11 -3.06
CA SER A 377 -0.20 21.56 -4.45
C SER A 377 -0.02 23.08 -4.61
N HIS A 378 -0.48 23.88 -3.64
CA HIS A 378 -0.27 25.32 -3.64
C HIS A 378 1.20 25.66 -3.36
N LYS A 379 1.82 24.99 -2.37
CA LYS A 379 3.24 25.17 -2.05
C LYS A 379 4.13 24.88 -3.27
N ILE A 380 3.86 23.80 -4.01
CA ILE A 380 4.58 23.44 -5.25
C ILE A 380 4.45 24.51 -6.34
N LEU A 381 3.27 25.10 -6.51
CA LEU A 381 3.04 26.16 -7.50
C LEU A 381 3.76 27.47 -7.18
N LEU A 382 4.06 27.72 -5.90
CA LEU A 382 4.78 28.91 -5.45
C LEU A 382 6.30 28.77 -5.60
N LEU A 383 6.85 27.55 -5.75
CA LEU A 383 8.30 27.32 -5.88
C LEU A 383 8.99 28.14 -6.98
N PRO A 384 8.39 28.36 -8.17
CA PRO A 384 9.02 29.15 -9.25
C PRO A 384 9.07 30.67 -9.00
N ILE A 385 8.60 31.16 -7.85
CA ILE A 385 8.58 32.59 -7.52
C ILE A 385 9.80 32.90 -6.64
N ASP A 386 10.79 33.59 -7.20
CA ASP A 386 12.05 33.86 -6.49
C ASP A 386 11.90 34.95 -5.41
N SER A 387 11.02 35.94 -5.63
CA SER A 387 10.83 37.05 -4.70
C SER A 387 10.02 36.63 -3.46
N SER A 388 10.66 36.69 -2.28
CA SER A 388 10.02 36.36 -1.00
C SER A 388 8.82 37.26 -0.68
N SER A 389 8.88 38.56 -1.02
CA SER A 389 7.77 39.50 -0.76
C SER A 389 6.53 39.18 -1.59
N ILE A 390 6.72 38.94 -2.90
CA ILE A 390 5.63 38.54 -3.80
C ILE A 390 5.03 37.20 -3.35
N LYS A 391 5.89 36.24 -2.96
CA LYS A 391 5.44 34.95 -2.46
C LYS A 391 4.61 35.09 -1.17
N LYS A 392 5.02 35.92 -0.20
CA LYS A 392 4.25 36.18 1.03
C LYS A 392 2.87 36.78 0.76
N ASN A 393 2.78 37.75 -0.14
CA ASN A 393 1.51 38.37 -0.51
C ASN A 393 0.57 37.35 -1.18
N LEU A 394 1.10 36.50 -2.06
CA LEU A 394 0.33 35.42 -2.66
C LEU A 394 -0.14 34.39 -1.64
N ILE A 395 0.69 34.02 -0.67
CA ILE A 395 0.31 33.08 0.41
C ILE A 395 -0.88 33.64 1.21
N GLN A 396 -0.86 34.93 1.56
CA GLN A 396 -1.98 35.60 2.22
C GLN A 396 -3.24 35.60 1.34
N GLU A 397 -3.09 36.00 0.07
CA GLU A 397 -4.20 36.03 -0.89
C GLU A 397 -4.86 34.66 -1.06
N ILE A 398 -4.07 33.57 -1.12
CA ILE A 398 -4.57 32.19 -1.22
C ILE A 398 -5.43 31.83 -0.02
N VAL A 399 -4.99 32.17 1.20
CA VAL A 399 -5.69 31.83 2.44
C VAL A 399 -6.95 32.67 2.62
N GLU A 400 -6.89 33.97 2.32
CA GLU A 400 -8.03 34.88 2.47
C GLU A 400 -9.14 34.58 1.45
N LYS A 401 -8.76 34.30 0.20
CA LYS A 401 -9.72 34.08 -0.90
C LYS A 401 -10.01 32.61 -1.18
N ASN A 402 -9.39 31.69 -0.42
CA ASN A 402 -9.48 30.23 -0.62
C ASN A 402 -9.24 29.81 -2.08
N PHE A 403 -8.11 30.24 -2.67
CA PHE A 403 -7.82 29.93 -4.07
C PHE A 403 -7.76 28.41 -4.34
N THR A 404 -8.38 28.01 -5.45
CA THR A 404 -8.11 26.72 -6.08
C THR A 404 -6.76 26.73 -6.79
N VAL A 405 -6.22 25.53 -7.05
CA VAL A 405 -4.96 25.35 -7.81
C VAL A 405 -5.01 26.02 -9.20
N SER A 406 -6.17 26.05 -9.85
CA SER A 406 -6.34 26.72 -11.16
C SER A 406 -6.26 28.23 -11.03
N GLN A 407 -7.02 28.81 -10.09
CA GLN A 407 -7.00 30.25 -9.83
C GLN A 407 -5.61 30.75 -9.44
N LEU A 408 -4.87 29.98 -8.64
CA LEU A 408 -3.48 30.31 -8.31
C LEU A 408 -2.58 30.32 -9.54
N LYS A 409 -2.73 29.37 -10.48
CA LYS A 409 -1.96 29.39 -11.74
C LYS A 409 -2.25 30.62 -12.58
N ASP A 410 -3.53 30.99 -12.69
CA ASP A 410 -3.95 32.17 -13.44
C ASP A 410 -3.38 33.44 -12.79
N ARG A 411 -3.42 33.53 -11.46
CA ARG A 411 -2.85 34.63 -10.69
C ARG A 411 -1.33 34.75 -10.87
N ILE A 412 -0.61 33.63 -10.81
CA ILE A 412 0.85 33.61 -11.05
C ILE A 412 1.16 34.07 -12.48
N THR A 413 0.33 33.68 -13.45
CA THR A 413 0.48 34.10 -14.86
C THR A 413 0.25 35.60 -15.01
N GLN A 414 -0.76 36.15 -14.34
CA GLN A 414 -0.99 37.61 -14.29
C GLN A 414 0.22 38.34 -13.71
N ILE A 415 0.75 37.91 -12.57
CA ILE A 415 1.92 38.55 -11.94
C ILE A 415 3.15 38.50 -12.85
N LYS A 416 3.35 37.42 -13.62
CA LYS A 416 4.45 37.31 -14.59
C LYS A 416 4.27 38.20 -15.82
N ASN A 417 3.02 38.49 -16.19
CA ASN A 417 2.70 39.30 -17.37
C ASN A 417 2.50 40.78 -17.03
N SER A 418 2.25 41.12 -15.77
CA SER A 418 2.16 42.50 -15.32
C SER A 418 3.53 43.18 -15.50
N PRO A 419 3.58 44.40 -16.05
CA PRO A 419 4.81 45.16 -16.10
C PRO A 419 5.35 45.30 -14.66
N PRO A 420 6.67 45.20 -14.44
CA PRO A 420 7.25 45.39 -13.12
C PRO A 420 6.74 46.72 -12.56
N PRO A 421 6.26 46.76 -11.30
CA PRO A 421 5.85 48.02 -10.69
C PRO A 421 6.99 49.03 -10.87
N PRO A 422 6.70 50.31 -11.21
CA PRO A 422 7.71 51.30 -11.52
C PRO A 422 8.72 51.35 -10.37
N GLU A 423 9.87 50.73 -10.62
CA GLU A 423 10.95 50.55 -9.67
C GLU A 423 11.41 51.97 -9.33
N SER A 424 11.24 52.36 -8.06
CA SER A 424 11.67 53.67 -7.58
C SER A 424 13.12 53.89 -8.02
N LEU A 425 13.29 54.82 -8.95
CA LEU A 425 14.50 55.12 -9.73
C LEU A 425 15.82 54.82 -8.99
N PRO A 426 16.64 53.90 -9.49
CA PRO A 426 18.06 53.87 -9.13
C PRO A 426 18.96 54.02 -10.38
N VAL A 427 19.77 55.09 -10.33
CA VAL A 427 21.06 55.38 -10.96
C VAL A 427 21.47 54.50 -12.15
N GLU A 428 21.53 55.18 -13.30
CA GLU A 428 22.01 54.77 -14.61
C GLU A 428 23.32 53.95 -14.58
N ARG A 429 23.22 52.68 -14.98
CA ARG A 429 24.36 51.90 -15.49
C ARG A 429 24.00 51.29 -16.84
N GLN A 430 24.54 51.88 -17.89
CA GLN A 430 24.39 51.46 -19.29
C GLN A 430 25.16 50.16 -19.57
N LYS A 431 24.51 49.16 -20.20
CA LYS A 431 25.13 48.03 -20.97
C LYS A 431 24.05 47.40 -21.91
N PRO A 432 24.40 46.59 -22.94
CA PRO A 432 24.31 46.96 -24.34
C PRO A 432 23.19 46.23 -25.11
N GLN A 433 22.74 46.82 -26.21
CA GLN A 433 21.65 46.33 -27.04
C GLN A 433 22.01 45.03 -27.79
N ARG A 434 21.19 43.98 -27.61
CA ARG A 434 21.18 42.78 -28.46
C ARG A 434 19.96 42.81 -29.40
N LYS A 435 20.24 42.84 -30.70
CA LYS A 435 19.28 42.77 -31.82
C LYS A 435 18.50 41.45 -31.79
N LYS A 436 17.16 41.53 -31.79
CA LYS A 436 16.24 40.40 -32.02
C LYS A 436 16.06 40.21 -33.54
N THR A 437 16.43 39.04 -34.04
CA THR A 437 16.05 38.56 -35.37
C THR A 437 14.85 37.62 -35.25
N THR A 438 13.72 38.04 -35.80
CA THR A 438 12.50 37.24 -35.95
C THR A 438 12.66 36.34 -37.18
N LYS A 439 12.73 35.02 -36.99
CA LYS A 439 12.68 34.04 -38.08
C LYS A 439 11.29 33.39 -38.11
N GLU A 440 10.51 33.71 -39.13
CA GLU A 440 9.31 32.97 -39.52
C GLU A 440 9.71 31.59 -40.07
N ASN A 441 9.23 30.53 -39.43
CA ASN A 441 9.38 29.15 -39.90
C ASN A 441 8.12 28.73 -40.66
N ASN A 442 8.17 28.80 -41.98
CA ASN A 442 7.25 28.09 -42.87
C ASN A 442 7.65 26.61 -42.92
N ILE A 443 6.93 25.75 -42.19
CA ILE A 443 7.11 24.29 -42.25
C ILE A 443 6.42 23.74 -43.52
N PRO A 444 7.10 22.93 -44.35
CA PRO A 444 6.54 22.41 -45.60
C PRO A 444 5.29 21.54 -45.39
N ARG A 445 4.24 21.77 -46.20
CA ARG A 445 2.96 21.02 -46.21
C ARG A 445 3.08 19.49 -46.38
N LEU A 446 4.25 18.96 -46.71
CA LEU A 446 4.50 17.53 -46.89
C LEU A 446 4.49 16.72 -45.58
N LEU A 447 4.82 17.32 -44.44
CA LEU A 447 4.82 16.63 -43.13
C LEU A 447 3.41 16.30 -42.61
N LYS A 448 2.37 17.03 -43.04
CA LYS A 448 0.99 16.82 -42.58
C LYS A 448 0.32 15.57 -43.16
N LYS A 449 0.85 14.97 -44.24
CA LYS A 449 0.27 13.75 -44.85
C LYS A 449 0.71 12.47 -44.11
N SER A 450 1.95 12.38 -43.66
CA SER A 450 2.47 11.20 -42.94
C SER A 450 1.90 11.08 -41.51
N GLU A 451 1.60 12.21 -40.85
CA GLU A 451 0.96 12.18 -39.54
C GLU A 451 -0.47 11.62 -39.60
N LYS A 452 -1.23 11.93 -40.65
CA LYS A 452 -2.60 11.42 -40.82
C LYS A 452 -2.64 9.91 -41.03
N THR A 453 -1.69 9.34 -41.78
CA THR A 453 -1.61 7.89 -42.01
C THR A 453 -1.21 7.14 -40.73
N GLY A 454 -0.23 7.67 -39.97
CA GLY A 454 0.17 7.12 -38.67
C GLY A 454 -0.98 7.13 -37.65
N ASP A 455 -1.80 8.18 -37.65
CA ASP A 455 -2.94 8.31 -36.75
C ASP A 455 -4.06 7.31 -37.07
N LEU A 456 -4.39 7.12 -38.34
CA LEU A 456 -5.37 6.12 -38.76
C LEU A 456 -4.91 4.70 -38.41
N LEU A 457 -3.64 4.38 -38.64
CA LEU A 457 -3.07 3.08 -38.28
C LEU A 457 -3.09 2.87 -36.75
N SER A 458 -2.78 3.90 -35.96
CA SER A 458 -2.83 3.82 -34.50
C SER A 458 -4.24 3.48 -33.98
N LYS A 459 -5.29 4.05 -34.59
CA LYS A 459 -6.69 3.74 -34.25
C LYS A 459 -7.05 2.30 -34.64
N LYS A 460 -6.62 1.82 -35.81
CA LYS A 460 -6.82 0.43 -36.24
C LYS A 460 -6.17 -0.55 -35.26
N ILE A 461 -4.93 -0.31 -34.84
CA ILE A 461 -4.24 -1.17 -33.85
C ILE A 461 -4.98 -1.16 -32.52
N LEU A 462 -5.39 0.01 -32.02
CA LEU A 462 -6.11 0.10 -30.75
C LEU A 462 -7.44 -0.66 -30.77
N ASN A 463 -8.17 -0.61 -31.89
CA ASN A 463 -9.40 -1.39 -32.08
C ASN A 463 -9.13 -2.90 -31.99
N VAL A 464 -8.02 -3.36 -32.59
CA VAL A 464 -7.61 -4.78 -32.53
C VAL A 464 -7.17 -5.20 -31.13
N VAL A 465 -6.58 -4.29 -30.33
CA VAL A 465 -6.25 -4.57 -28.92
C VAL A 465 -7.50 -4.75 -28.07
N GLU A 466 -8.56 -4.01 -28.39
CA GLU A 466 -9.85 -4.09 -27.69
C GLU A 466 -10.64 -5.34 -28.11
N GLN A 467 -10.47 -5.78 -29.38
CA GLN A 467 -11.14 -6.93 -29.99
C GLN A 467 -10.13 -7.91 -30.62
N PRO A 468 -9.51 -8.79 -29.81
CA PRO A 468 -8.43 -9.69 -30.24
C PRO A 468 -8.81 -10.62 -31.39
N GLU A 469 -10.08 -11.01 -31.49
CA GLU A 469 -10.63 -11.84 -32.56
C GLU A 469 -10.38 -11.25 -33.97
N LYS A 470 -10.22 -9.93 -34.08
CA LYS A 470 -9.88 -9.27 -35.35
C LYS A 470 -8.45 -9.54 -35.81
N LEU A 471 -7.56 -10.06 -34.96
CA LEU A 471 -6.20 -10.47 -35.36
C LEU A 471 -6.23 -11.61 -36.40
N PHE A 472 -7.28 -12.42 -36.40
CA PHE A 472 -7.43 -13.53 -37.34
C PHE A 472 -7.94 -13.08 -38.73
N ASN A 473 -8.33 -11.81 -38.89
CA ASN A 473 -8.67 -11.26 -40.18
C ASN A 473 -7.37 -10.96 -40.98
N LYS A 474 -7.20 -11.65 -42.12
CA LYS A 474 -6.02 -11.51 -42.99
C LYS A 474 -5.76 -10.07 -43.41
N ASP A 475 -6.80 -9.29 -43.70
CA ASP A 475 -6.69 -7.89 -44.14
C ASP A 475 -6.08 -7.00 -43.05
N VAL A 476 -6.40 -7.29 -41.79
CA VAL A 476 -5.88 -6.56 -40.64
C VAL A 476 -4.40 -6.87 -40.42
N SER A 477 -4.02 -8.15 -40.55
CA SER A 477 -2.64 -8.61 -40.33
C SER A 477 -1.63 -8.05 -41.35
N GLN A 478 -2.04 -7.85 -42.60
CA GLN A 478 -1.18 -7.30 -43.66
C GLN A 478 -0.74 -5.85 -43.38
N HIS A 479 -1.52 -5.11 -42.58
CA HIS A 479 -1.20 -3.73 -42.20
C HIS A 479 -0.18 -3.64 -41.04
N PHE A 480 0.17 -4.74 -40.38
CA PHE A 480 1.07 -4.77 -39.23
C PHE A 480 2.51 -5.14 -39.59
N ASN A 481 3.03 -4.60 -40.69
CA ASN A 481 4.44 -4.76 -41.03
C ASN A 481 5.32 -3.70 -40.32
N LYS A 482 6.62 -4.01 -40.18
CA LYS A 482 7.61 -3.16 -39.49
C LYS A 482 7.67 -1.74 -40.07
N LYS A 483 7.46 -1.58 -41.39
CA LYS A 483 7.53 -0.29 -42.10
C LYS A 483 6.32 0.59 -41.80
N SER A 484 5.11 0.03 -41.75
CA SER A 484 3.90 0.77 -41.37
C SER A 484 3.92 1.20 -39.90
N LEU A 485 4.52 0.40 -39.01
CA LEU A 485 4.67 0.77 -37.60
C LEU A 485 5.68 1.92 -37.38
N THR A 486 6.61 2.17 -38.30
CA THR A 486 7.53 3.31 -38.18
C THR A 486 6.83 4.66 -38.35
N ASP A 487 5.70 4.69 -39.06
CA ASP A 487 4.90 5.90 -39.32
C ASP A 487 4.10 6.39 -38.10
N ILE A 488 3.97 5.56 -37.06
CA ILE A 488 3.30 5.94 -35.81
C ILE A 488 4.26 6.72 -34.91
N SER A 489 3.81 7.82 -34.31
CA SER A 489 4.62 8.58 -33.36
C SER A 489 5.11 7.73 -32.18
N SER A 490 6.31 8.01 -31.69
CA SER A 490 6.94 7.24 -30.60
C SER A 490 6.08 7.19 -29.32
N GLY A 491 5.36 8.27 -29.01
CA GLY A 491 4.41 8.34 -27.90
C GLY A 491 3.23 7.37 -28.08
N LYS A 492 2.60 7.36 -29.26
CA LYS A 492 1.48 6.45 -29.57
C LYS A 492 1.93 4.98 -29.60
N ARG A 493 3.13 4.69 -30.13
CA ARG A 493 3.73 3.34 -30.07
C ARG A 493 3.86 2.83 -28.64
N ARG A 494 4.35 3.66 -27.71
CA ARG A 494 4.45 3.30 -26.28
C ARG A 494 3.08 3.03 -25.65
N GLN A 495 2.07 3.83 -25.98
CA GLN A 495 0.70 3.65 -25.50
C GLN A 495 0.10 2.32 -25.99
N ILE A 496 0.23 2.04 -27.29
CA ILE A 496 -0.20 0.79 -27.92
C ILE A 496 0.49 -0.40 -27.24
N LEU A 497 1.81 -0.34 -27.06
CA LEU A 497 2.59 -1.41 -26.43
C LEU A 497 2.13 -1.70 -24.99
N ARG A 498 1.82 -0.65 -24.21
CA ARG A 498 1.27 -0.82 -22.85
C ARG A 498 -0.08 -1.53 -22.86
N LYS A 499 -1.01 -1.12 -23.74
CA LYS A 499 -2.31 -1.77 -23.86
C LYS A 499 -2.18 -3.22 -24.33
N LEU A 500 -1.32 -3.50 -25.32
CA LEU A 500 -1.02 -4.86 -25.78
C LEU A 500 -0.49 -5.75 -24.66
N LYS A 501 0.49 -5.28 -23.88
CA LYS A 501 1.03 -6.04 -22.74
C LYS A 501 -0.06 -6.38 -21.72
N LYS A 502 -0.91 -5.41 -21.38
CA LYS A 502 -2.03 -5.63 -20.44
C LYS A 502 -3.03 -6.65 -20.98
N LYS A 503 -3.37 -6.59 -22.26
CA LYS A 503 -4.30 -7.56 -22.88
C LYS A 503 -3.68 -8.95 -22.98
N HIS A 504 -2.40 -9.04 -23.35
CA HIS A 504 -1.64 -10.29 -23.38
C HIS A 504 -1.60 -10.99 -22.01
N THR A 505 -1.34 -10.26 -20.93
CA THR A 505 -1.39 -10.83 -19.57
C THR A 505 -2.79 -11.33 -19.19
N GLY A 506 -3.85 -10.64 -19.64
CA GLY A 506 -5.23 -11.11 -19.45
C GLY A 506 -5.49 -12.43 -20.18
N ILE A 507 -5.17 -12.47 -21.48
CA ILE A 507 -5.35 -13.68 -22.31
C ILE A 507 -4.56 -14.87 -21.75
N LEU A 508 -3.33 -14.67 -21.26
CA LEU A 508 -2.56 -15.74 -20.61
C LEU A 508 -3.24 -16.28 -19.36
N SER A 509 -3.82 -15.40 -18.54
CA SER A 509 -4.60 -15.80 -17.36
C SER A 509 -5.82 -16.63 -17.77
N ASP A 510 -6.54 -16.21 -18.81
CA ASP A 510 -7.73 -16.92 -19.32
C ASP A 510 -7.35 -18.32 -19.85
N ILE A 511 -6.23 -18.42 -20.59
CA ILE A 511 -5.69 -19.72 -21.06
C ILE A 511 -5.35 -20.63 -19.89
N GLN A 512 -4.74 -20.09 -18.83
CA GLN A 512 -4.38 -20.89 -17.66
C GLN A 512 -5.63 -21.40 -16.91
N GLN A 513 -6.67 -20.57 -16.79
CA GLN A 513 -7.95 -20.99 -16.23
C GLN A 513 -8.63 -22.10 -17.05
N LEU A 514 -8.66 -21.95 -18.38
CA LEU A 514 -9.19 -22.98 -19.26
C LEU A 514 -8.43 -24.30 -19.16
N LYS A 515 -7.10 -24.26 -19.02
CA LYS A 515 -6.30 -25.47 -18.79
C LYS A 515 -6.66 -26.18 -17.49
N THR A 516 -6.87 -25.43 -16.41
CA THR A 516 -7.33 -26.00 -15.14
C THR A 516 -8.70 -26.65 -15.29
N LEU A 517 -9.66 -25.95 -15.91
CA LEU A 517 -11.00 -26.48 -16.15
C LEU A 517 -10.97 -27.77 -16.98
N ILE A 518 -10.18 -27.82 -18.05
CA ILE A 518 -10.02 -29.02 -18.88
C ILE A 518 -9.51 -30.18 -18.03
N ARG A 519 -8.48 -29.96 -17.20
CA ARG A 519 -7.92 -30.98 -16.30
C ARG A 519 -8.96 -31.51 -15.30
N ASP A 520 -9.80 -30.63 -14.76
CA ASP A 520 -10.86 -31.04 -13.84
C ASP A 520 -11.91 -31.93 -14.54
N HIS A 521 -12.27 -31.59 -15.78
CA HIS A 521 -13.19 -32.41 -16.58
C HIS A 521 -12.57 -33.75 -16.99
N GLU A 522 -11.28 -33.80 -17.30
CA GLU A 522 -10.53 -35.04 -17.53
C GLU A 522 -10.59 -35.95 -16.28
N ASN A 523 -10.44 -35.38 -15.08
CA ASN A 523 -10.56 -36.13 -13.82
C ASN A 523 -11.98 -36.69 -13.63
N TYR A 524 -13.03 -35.88 -13.90
CA TYR A 524 -14.41 -36.38 -13.84
C TYR A 524 -14.66 -37.52 -14.82
N LEU A 525 -14.18 -37.39 -16.05
CA LEU A 525 -14.32 -38.43 -17.07
C LEU A 525 -13.64 -39.72 -16.63
N HIS A 526 -12.47 -39.65 -15.99
CA HIS A 526 -11.81 -40.81 -15.41
C HIS A 526 -12.63 -41.45 -14.27
N GLN A 527 -13.23 -40.65 -13.38
CA GLN A 527 -14.11 -41.17 -12.32
C GLN A 527 -15.35 -41.87 -12.88
N TYR A 528 -15.99 -41.28 -13.90
CA TYR A 528 -17.12 -41.92 -14.59
C TYR A 528 -16.72 -43.24 -15.25
N GLN A 529 -15.53 -43.31 -15.85
CA GLN A 529 -15.02 -44.55 -16.42
C GLN A 529 -14.83 -45.64 -15.36
N ASN A 530 -14.25 -45.29 -14.20
CA ASN A 530 -14.08 -46.24 -13.11
C ASN A 530 -15.44 -46.74 -12.58
N LEU A 531 -16.41 -45.84 -12.41
CA LEU A 531 -17.76 -46.19 -11.99
C LEU A 531 -18.46 -47.12 -13.00
N MET A 532 -18.33 -46.85 -14.31
CA MET A 532 -18.87 -47.73 -15.34
C MET A 532 -18.28 -49.15 -15.25
N VAL A 533 -16.97 -49.27 -15.02
CA VAL A 533 -16.31 -50.57 -14.85
C VAL A 533 -16.81 -51.31 -13.60
N GLU A 534 -16.98 -50.60 -12.47
CA GLU A 534 -17.54 -51.20 -11.25
C GLU A 534 -18.98 -51.69 -11.46
N MET A 535 -19.82 -50.90 -12.11
CA MET A 535 -21.19 -51.28 -12.46
C MET A 535 -21.22 -52.50 -13.38
N GLU A 536 -20.38 -52.55 -14.41
CA GLU A 536 -20.25 -53.74 -15.28
C GLU A 536 -19.82 -54.99 -14.52
N ASN A 537 -18.95 -54.87 -13.52
CA ASN A 537 -18.54 -55.99 -12.69
C ASN A 537 -19.67 -56.49 -11.79
N THR A 538 -20.48 -55.59 -11.23
CA THR A 538 -21.65 -55.98 -10.40
C THR A 538 -22.73 -56.71 -11.19
N LEU A 539 -22.88 -56.43 -12.49
CA LEU A 539 -23.84 -57.13 -13.36
C LEU A 539 -23.40 -58.55 -13.75
N LYS A 540 -22.14 -58.91 -13.53
CA LYS A 540 -21.60 -60.25 -13.83
C LYS A 540 -21.66 -61.20 -12.62
N LEU A 541 -21.92 -60.66 -11.43
CA LEU A 541 -22.14 -61.41 -10.19
C LEU A 541 -23.63 -61.77 -10.08
#